data_AF-A0A8B8Y907-F1
#
_entry.id   AF-A0A8B8Y907-F1
#
_cell.length_a   1.000
_cell.length_b   1.000
_cell.length_c   1.000
_cell.angle_alpha   90.00
_cell.angle_beta   90.00
_cell.angle_gamma   90.00
#
_symmetry.space_group_name_H-M   'P 1'
#
loop_
_entity.id
_entity.type
_entity.pdbx_description
1 polymer ?
#
loop_
_entity_poly.entity_id
_entity_poly.type
_entity_poly.pdbx_seq_one_letter_code
_entity_poly.pdbx_strand_id
1 'polypeptide(L)'
;MGSLKKHLDKAKKDISYYMPINNVGLAVIDWENWRPTWARNWKPKDVYRDQSIELVLQQNRQLTFPEAAKIAKVEFEKAAKSFMQETLKLGKLLRPHHLWGYYLFPDCYNHNYNQPSYNGSCLDIEKRRNDALDWLWKESTALFPSMYLNSKLESSPQAALFVRNRVQEAIRMSQVANAKSPLPVFVYARPVFTDVSFQFLSQGDLVHTIGESVALGASGIIMWGSLNLSLTRPILKIQATFLRTCD
;
A
#
# COMPACT_ATOMS: atom_id res chain seq x y z
N MET A 1 -21.45 12.26 2.70
CA MET A 1 -20.11 12.71 2.27
C MET A 1 -19.26 13.09 3.47
N GLY A 2 -17.95 12.84 3.41
CA GLY A 2 -16.99 13.21 4.46
C GLY A 2 -16.58 14.68 4.38
N SER A 3 -16.32 15.31 5.52
CA SER A 3 -15.80 16.68 5.59
C SER A 3 -14.27 16.68 5.65
N LEU A 4 -13.61 17.17 4.60
CA LEU A 4 -12.15 17.27 4.54
C LEU A 4 -11.58 18.09 5.70
N LYS A 5 -12.24 19.22 6.04
CA LYS A 5 -11.83 20.07 7.17
C LYS A 5 -11.83 19.28 8.49
N LYS A 6 -12.95 18.61 8.82
CA LYS A 6 -13.04 17.80 10.05
C LYS A 6 -12.01 16.67 10.08
N HIS A 7 -11.75 16.05 8.93
CA HIS A 7 -10.70 15.04 8.78
C HIS A 7 -9.31 15.61 9.09
N LEU A 8 -8.93 16.73 8.47
CA LEU A 8 -7.63 17.36 8.70
C LEU A 8 -7.48 17.90 10.13
N ASP A 9 -8.55 18.43 10.73
CA ASP A 9 -8.56 18.86 12.13
C ASP A 9 -8.29 17.69 13.09
N LYS A 10 -8.87 16.52 12.80
CA LYS A 10 -8.63 15.29 13.57
C LYS A 10 -7.22 14.73 13.31
N ALA A 11 -6.80 14.63 12.06
CA ALA A 11 -5.47 14.17 11.68
C ALA A 11 -4.36 15.01 12.32
N LYS A 12 -4.53 16.34 12.37
CA LYS A 12 -3.58 17.25 13.05
C LYS A 12 -3.41 16.89 14.53
N LYS A 13 -4.53 16.62 15.23
CA LYS A 13 -4.51 16.22 16.64
C LYS A 13 -3.81 14.87 16.82
N ASP A 14 -4.11 13.90 15.95
CA ASP A 14 -3.54 12.55 16.02
C ASP A 14 -2.05 12.54 15.74
N ILE A 15 -1.59 13.23 14.69
CA ILE A 15 -0.16 13.38 14.39
C ILE A 15 0.57 14.05 15.56
N SER A 16 -0.02 15.10 16.14
CA SER A 16 0.60 15.79 17.28
C SER A 16 0.71 14.91 18.52
N TYR A 17 -0.28 14.05 18.75
CA TYR A 17 -0.32 13.14 19.89
C TYR A 17 0.63 11.95 19.73
N TYR A 18 0.57 11.23 18.61
CA TYR A 18 1.35 10.00 18.40
C TYR A 18 2.79 10.25 17.98
N MET A 19 3.09 11.43 17.43
CA MET A 19 4.44 11.78 16.98
C MET A 19 4.88 13.08 17.67
N PRO A 20 5.04 13.14 19.00
CA PRO A 20 5.26 14.41 19.71
C PRO A 20 6.58 15.11 19.32
N ILE A 21 7.56 14.37 18.81
CA ILE A 21 8.90 14.85 18.46
C ILE A 21 9.07 14.86 16.94
N ASN A 22 9.71 15.90 16.40
CA ASN A 22 10.06 16.01 14.97
C ASN A 22 11.51 15.55 14.70
N ASN A 23 11.78 14.28 14.94
CA ASN A 23 13.03 13.60 14.56
C ASN A 23 12.92 12.99 13.15
N VAL A 24 14.00 12.35 12.69
CA VAL A 24 13.99 11.57 11.45
C VAL A 24 13.30 10.23 11.71
N GLY A 25 12.40 9.83 10.83
CA GLY A 25 11.66 8.58 10.94
C GLY A 25 10.77 8.30 9.74
N LEU A 26 10.16 7.11 9.71
CA LEU A 26 9.15 6.76 8.72
C LEU A 26 7.76 7.13 9.24
N ALA A 27 6.93 7.75 8.40
CA ALA A 27 5.55 8.09 8.74
C ALA A 27 4.61 7.41 7.74
N VAL A 28 4.12 6.23 8.11
CA VAL A 28 3.31 5.39 7.23
C VAL A 28 1.84 5.57 7.56
N ILE A 29 1.05 6.02 6.57
CA ILE A 29 -0.40 6.11 6.70
C ILE A 29 -1.01 4.81 6.19
N ASP A 30 -1.60 4.05 7.11
CA ASP A 30 -2.29 2.80 6.81
C ASP A 30 -3.77 3.06 6.49
N TRP A 31 -4.06 3.37 5.22
CA TRP A 31 -5.42 3.64 4.73
C TRP A 31 -5.86 2.58 3.74
N GLU A 32 -6.62 1.60 4.22
CA GLU A 32 -7.02 0.46 3.41
C GLU A 32 -8.49 0.40 3.03
N ASN A 33 -9.36 1.23 3.61
CA ASN A 33 -10.81 1.16 3.42
C ASN A 33 -11.23 1.18 1.94
N TRP A 34 -10.80 2.20 1.20
CA TRP A 34 -11.02 2.38 -0.23
C TRP A 34 -9.69 2.63 -0.97
N ARG A 35 -9.72 2.61 -2.31
CA ARG A 35 -8.58 2.98 -3.16
C ARG A 35 -8.92 4.27 -3.90
N PRO A 36 -7.96 5.18 -4.13
CA PRO A 36 -8.23 6.45 -4.80
C PRO A 36 -8.62 6.30 -6.27
N THR A 37 -8.27 5.17 -6.88
CA THR A 37 -8.71 4.80 -8.23
C THR A 37 -10.04 4.05 -8.15
N TRP A 38 -11.09 4.58 -8.78
CA TRP A 38 -12.44 3.99 -8.81
C TRP A 38 -12.42 2.51 -9.21
N ALA A 39 -11.67 2.19 -10.27
CA ALA A 39 -11.59 0.84 -10.80
C ALA A 39 -10.96 -0.18 -9.84
N ARG A 40 -10.24 0.28 -8.80
CA ARG A 40 -9.62 -0.57 -7.76
C ARG A 40 -10.52 -0.83 -6.56
N ASN A 41 -11.73 -0.28 -6.55
CA ASN A 41 -12.74 -0.56 -5.53
C ASN A 41 -13.67 -1.69 -5.99
N TRP A 42 -13.09 -2.85 -6.33
CA TRP A 42 -13.84 -4.09 -6.52
C TRP A 42 -14.15 -4.76 -5.17
N LYS A 43 -14.95 -5.84 -5.18
CA LYS A 43 -15.34 -6.58 -3.97
C LYS A 43 -14.15 -6.90 -3.06
N PRO A 44 -14.22 -6.61 -1.75
CA PRO A 44 -15.41 -6.18 -0.99
C PRO A 44 -15.58 -4.64 -0.88
N LYS A 45 -14.84 -3.85 -1.68
CA LYS A 45 -14.85 -2.37 -1.64
C LYS A 45 -15.82 -1.74 -2.63
N ASP A 46 -16.61 -2.54 -3.33
CA ASP A 46 -17.63 -2.07 -4.28
C ASP A 46 -18.73 -1.23 -3.62
N VAL A 47 -18.97 -1.40 -2.32
CA VAL A 47 -19.86 -0.53 -1.52
C VAL A 47 -19.55 0.97 -1.67
N TYR A 48 -18.29 1.35 -1.83
CA TYR A 48 -17.91 2.75 -2.04
C TYR A 48 -18.36 3.28 -3.41
N ARG A 49 -18.37 2.41 -4.42
CA ARG A 49 -18.90 2.75 -5.75
C ARG A 49 -20.42 2.84 -5.69
N ASP A 50 -21.07 1.85 -5.10
CA ASP A 50 -22.53 1.79 -5.01
C ASP A 50 -23.11 2.99 -4.27
N GLN A 51 -22.56 3.33 -3.11
CA GLN A 51 -22.98 4.52 -2.34
C GLN A 51 -22.70 5.82 -3.07
N SER A 52 -21.61 5.90 -3.85
CA SER A 52 -21.32 7.10 -4.65
C SER A 52 -22.34 7.27 -5.78
N ILE A 53 -22.76 6.19 -6.43
CA ILE A 53 -23.79 6.20 -7.48
C ILE A 53 -25.15 6.58 -6.88
N GLU A 54 -25.51 5.96 -5.76
CA GLU A 54 -26.76 6.24 -5.07
C GLU A 54 -26.87 7.72 -4.67
N LEU A 55 -25.79 8.31 -4.17
CA LEU A 55 -25.75 9.73 -3.82
C LEU A 55 -26.05 10.63 -5.02
N VAL A 56 -25.50 10.33 -6.20
CA VAL A 56 -25.76 11.08 -7.43
C VAL A 56 -27.23 10.94 -7.87
N LEU A 57 -27.78 9.72 -7.81
CA LEU A 57 -29.19 9.47 -8.13
C LEU A 57 -30.16 10.16 -7.16
N GLN A 58 -29.80 10.25 -5.88
CA GLN A 58 -30.58 10.98 -4.88
C GLN A 58 -30.61 12.50 -5.15
N GLN A 59 -29.51 13.06 -5.67
CA GLN A 59 -29.40 14.48 -6.04
C GLN A 59 -30.12 14.79 -7.36
N ASN A 60 -30.11 13.87 -8.32
CA ASN A 60 -30.82 14.02 -9.57
C ASN A 60 -31.46 12.68 -10.02
N ARG A 61 -32.76 12.54 -9.73
CA ARG A 61 -33.54 11.33 -10.04
C ARG A 61 -33.82 11.14 -11.53
N GLN A 62 -33.49 12.11 -12.39
CA GLN A 62 -33.67 11.99 -13.85
C GLN A 62 -32.50 11.27 -14.53
N LEU A 63 -31.38 11.10 -13.83
CA LEU A 63 -30.22 10.41 -14.39
C LEU A 63 -30.47 8.90 -14.47
N THR A 64 -30.02 8.30 -15.57
CA THR A 64 -29.91 6.84 -15.67
C THR A 64 -28.73 6.35 -14.83
N PHE A 65 -28.74 5.06 -14.47
CA PHE A 65 -27.64 4.46 -13.70
C PHE A 65 -26.25 4.64 -14.38
N PRO A 66 -26.07 4.43 -15.69
CA PRO A 66 -24.77 4.65 -16.34
C PRO A 66 -24.30 6.11 -16.31
N GLU A 67 -25.21 7.08 -16.39
CA GLU A 67 -24.89 8.50 -16.28
C GLU A 67 -24.46 8.86 -14.85
N ALA A 68 -25.24 8.42 -13.86
CA ALA A 68 -24.90 8.60 -12.46
C ALA A 68 -23.55 7.96 -12.10
N ALA A 69 -23.24 6.78 -12.65
CA ALA A 69 -21.96 6.11 -12.44
C ALA A 69 -20.75 6.87 -13.01
N LYS A 70 -20.91 7.55 -14.15
CA LYS A 70 -19.84 8.40 -14.71
C LYS A 70 -19.56 9.61 -13.81
N ILE A 71 -20.62 10.25 -13.31
CA ILE A 71 -20.51 11.40 -12.39
C ILE A 71 -19.90 10.95 -11.07
N ALA A 72 -20.43 9.89 -10.46
CA ALA A 72 -19.98 9.33 -9.20
C ALA A 72 -18.49 8.96 -9.23
N LYS A 73 -18.00 8.39 -10.35
CA LYS A 73 -16.58 8.12 -10.54
C LYS A 73 -15.74 9.41 -10.43
N VAL A 74 -16.10 10.45 -11.17
CA VAL A 74 -15.33 11.71 -11.21
C VAL A 74 -15.33 12.37 -9.84
N GLU A 75 -16.48 12.43 -9.18
CA GLU A 75 -16.60 13.02 -7.85
C GLU A 75 -15.83 12.23 -6.80
N PHE A 76 -15.92 10.90 -6.83
CA PHE A 76 -15.19 10.01 -5.93
C PHE A 76 -13.68 10.18 -6.08
N GLU A 77 -13.14 10.09 -7.30
CA GLU A 77 -11.69 10.18 -7.52
C GLU A 77 -11.16 11.58 -7.17
N LYS A 78 -11.93 12.64 -7.43
CA LYS A 78 -11.60 14.01 -7.01
C LYS A 78 -11.56 14.15 -5.48
N ALA A 79 -12.57 13.61 -4.78
CA ALA A 79 -12.61 13.63 -3.32
C ALA A 79 -11.48 12.78 -2.73
N ALA A 80 -11.27 11.57 -3.24
CA ALA A 80 -10.22 10.67 -2.80
C ALA A 80 -8.82 11.30 -2.92
N LYS A 81 -8.52 11.93 -4.07
CA LYS A 81 -7.30 12.73 -4.25
C LYS A 81 -7.17 13.81 -3.19
N SER A 82 -8.22 14.60 -2.97
CA SER A 82 -8.20 15.70 -2.00
C SER A 82 -7.93 15.20 -0.58
N PHE A 83 -8.61 14.14 -0.13
CA PHE A 83 -8.39 13.58 1.20
C PHE A 83 -6.97 13.03 1.37
N MET A 84 -6.48 12.24 0.42
CA MET A 84 -5.16 11.62 0.55
C MET A 84 -4.03 12.65 0.42
N GLN A 85 -4.10 13.53 -0.59
CA GLN A 85 -3.06 14.51 -0.86
C GLN A 85 -2.94 15.55 0.28
N GLU A 86 -4.06 16.09 0.75
CA GLU A 86 -4.03 17.08 1.83
C GLU A 86 -3.59 16.47 3.18
N THR A 87 -3.83 15.17 3.39
CA THR A 87 -3.30 14.46 4.57
C THR A 87 -1.78 14.35 4.51
N LEU A 88 -1.19 14.04 3.36
CA LEU A 88 0.28 14.03 3.19
C LEU A 88 0.87 15.42 3.37
N LYS A 89 0.25 16.46 2.78
CA LYS A 89 0.69 17.86 2.99
C LYS A 89 0.69 18.24 4.46
N LEU A 90 -0.38 17.91 5.18
CA LEU A 90 -0.49 18.16 6.60
C LEU A 90 0.59 17.40 7.40
N GLY A 91 0.81 16.12 7.09
CA GLY A 91 1.86 15.31 7.71
C GLY A 91 3.24 15.94 7.54
N LYS A 92 3.61 16.29 6.31
CA LYS A 92 4.89 16.95 6.00
C LYS A 92 5.04 18.32 6.64
N LEU A 93 3.97 19.11 6.70
CA LEU A 93 3.97 20.40 7.37
C LEU A 93 4.25 20.25 8.87
N LEU A 94 3.63 19.26 9.52
CA LEU A 94 3.77 19.04 10.96
C LEU A 94 5.07 18.32 11.32
N ARG A 95 5.53 17.38 10.48
CA ARG A 95 6.70 16.53 10.70
C ARG A 95 7.58 16.48 9.44
N PRO A 96 8.28 17.58 9.12
CA PRO A 96 9.05 17.69 7.88
C PRO A 96 10.27 16.76 7.81
N HIS A 97 10.75 16.23 8.93
CA HIS A 97 11.88 15.31 8.96
C HIS A 97 11.47 13.83 8.81
N HIS A 98 10.16 13.55 8.78
CA HIS A 98 9.65 12.20 8.57
C HIS A 98 9.43 11.92 7.09
N LEU A 99 9.62 10.66 6.72
CA LEU A 99 9.35 10.15 5.39
C LEU A 99 7.90 9.64 5.30
N TRP A 100 7.02 10.48 4.75
CA TRP A 100 5.59 10.26 4.58
C TRP A 100 5.23 9.49 3.31
N GLY A 101 4.26 8.59 3.44
CA GLY A 101 3.67 7.84 2.34
C GLY A 101 2.57 6.91 2.84
N TYR A 102 1.86 6.29 1.90
CA TYR A 102 0.79 5.35 2.20
C TYR A 102 1.29 3.91 2.13
N TYR A 103 0.95 3.11 3.14
CA TYR A 103 1.11 1.66 3.06
C TYR A 103 0.43 1.10 1.81
N LEU A 104 1.02 0.06 1.20
CA LEU A 104 0.58 -0.66 0.01
C LEU A 104 0.84 0.07 -1.33
N PHE A 105 1.23 1.35 -1.34
CA PHE A 105 1.40 2.09 -2.59
C PHE A 105 2.88 2.17 -3.05
N PRO A 106 3.16 1.93 -4.35
CA PRO A 106 2.25 1.40 -5.36
C PRO A 106 1.98 -0.10 -5.20
N ASP A 107 0.87 -0.56 -5.78
CA ASP A 107 0.57 -1.99 -5.95
C ASP A 107 0.67 -2.37 -7.43
N CYS A 108 1.15 -3.59 -7.65
CA CYS A 108 1.37 -4.23 -8.95
C CYS A 108 0.19 -5.13 -9.37
N TYR A 109 -0.60 -5.59 -8.40
CA TYR A 109 -1.70 -6.55 -8.55
C TYR A 109 -1.35 -7.82 -9.34
N ASN A 110 -0.10 -8.28 -9.23
CA ASN A 110 0.45 -9.47 -9.91
C ASN A 110 0.12 -10.79 -9.18
N HIS A 111 -1.14 -10.98 -8.77
CA HIS A 111 -1.61 -12.12 -7.97
C HIS A 111 -2.01 -13.37 -8.79
N ASN A 112 -1.84 -13.33 -10.12
CA ASN A 112 -2.29 -14.41 -11.02
C ASN A 112 -1.23 -15.52 -11.17
N TYR A 113 -0.52 -15.85 -10.09
CA TYR A 113 0.60 -16.80 -10.08
C TYR A 113 0.20 -18.26 -10.37
N ASN A 114 -1.10 -18.56 -10.38
CA ASN A 114 -1.63 -19.85 -10.81
C ASN A 114 -1.66 -20.04 -12.34
N GLN A 115 -1.38 -19.00 -13.12
CA GLN A 115 -1.40 -19.07 -14.59
C GLN A 115 -0.09 -19.66 -15.13
N PRO A 116 -0.11 -20.58 -16.12
CA PRO A 116 1.11 -21.18 -16.67
C PRO A 116 2.12 -20.15 -17.24
N SER A 117 1.63 -19.03 -17.75
CA SER A 117 2.45 -17.94 -18.31
C SER A 117 2.88 -16.89 -17.27
N TYR A 118 2.73 -17.17 -15.98
CA TYR A 118 3.06 -16.21 -14.93
C TYR A 118 4.57 -15.88 -14.92
N ASN A 119 4.86 -14.59 -15.10
CA ASN A 119 6.23 -14.06 -15.05
C ASN A 119 6.41 -12.96 -13.98
N GLY A 120 5.40 -12.76 -13.12
CA GLY A 120 5.41 -11.73 -12.08
C GLY A 120 5.09 -10.31 -12.54
N SER A 121 5.06 -10.02 -13.84
CA SER A 121 4.91 -8.66 -14.36
C SER A 121 3.64 -7.96 -13.88
N CYS A 122 3.76 -6.69 -13.52
CA CYS A 122 2.59 -5.83 -13.36
C CYS A 122 1.91 -5.64 -14.72
N LEU A 123 0.61 -5.88 -14.79
CA LEU A 123 -0.16 -5.67 -16.01
C LEU A 123 -0.06 -4.20 -16.45
N ASP A 124 -0.03 -3.93 -17.75
CA ASP A 124 0.09 -2.56 -18.27
C ASP A 124 -1.04 -1.64 -17.81
N ILE A 125 -2.24 -2.20 -17.60
CA ILE A 125 -3.36 -1.44 -17.02
C ILE A 125 -3.06 -0.98 -15.60
N GLU A 126 -2.33 -1.75 -14.81
CA GLU A 126 -1.96 -1.37 -13.44
C GLU A 126 -0.85 -0.34 -13.43
N LYS A 127 0.13 -0.45 -14.34
CA LYS A 127 1.14 0.59 -14.55
C LYS A 127 0.49 1.92 -14.93
N ARG A 128 -0.43 1.94 -15.90
CA ARG A 128 -1.18 3.15 -16.28
C ARG A 128 -2.02 3.71 -15.13
N ARG A 129 -2.61 2.86 -14.29
CA ARG A 129 -3.35 3.30 -13.09
C ARG A 129 -2.41 3.92 -12.06
N ASN A 130 -1.21 3.38 -11.88
CA ASN A 130 -0.19 3.98 -11.04
C ASN A 130 0.29 5.31 -11.64
N ASP A 131 0.49 5.40 -12.96
CA ASP A 131 0.86 6.66 -13.63
C ASP A 131 -0.18 7.77 -13.40
N ALA A 132 -1.47 7.42 -13.40
CA ALA A 132 -2.57 8.35 -13.12
C ALA A 132 -2.64 8.83 -11.65
N LEU A 133 -1.82 8.25 -10.75
CA LEU A 133 -1.65 8.70 -9.36
C LEU A 133 -0.40 9.58 -9.19
N ASP A 134 0.05 10.27 -10.24
CA ASP A 134 1.22 11.17 -10.21
C ASP A 134 1.21 12.15 -9.02
N TRP A 135 0.03 12.67 -8.66
CA TRP A 135 -0.21 13.56 -7.53
C TRP A 135 0.13 12.93 -6.19
N LEU A 136 0.00 11.60 -6.05
CA LEU A 136 0.33 10.86 -4.83
C LEU A 136 1.84 10.70 -4.70
N TRP A 137 2.51 10.36 -5.81
CA TRP A 137 3.96 10.17 -5.84
C TRP A 137 4.70 11.49 -5.62
N LYS A 138 4.25 12.57 -6.27
CA LYS A 138 4.81 13.92 -6.10
C LYS A 138 4.61 14.48 -4.69
N GLU A 139 3.56 14.05 -3.99
CA GLU A 139 3.30 14.50 -2.63
C GLU A 139 4.00 13.64 -1.56
N SER A 140 4.27 12.37 -1.85
CA SER A 140 4.99 11.46 -0.95
C SER A 140 6.46 11.85 -0.79
N THR A 141 7.08 11.41 0.31
CA THR A 141 8.54 11.51 0.53
C THR A 141 9.19 10.13 0.72
N ALA A 142 8.40 9.05 0.73
CA ALA A 142 8.84 7.66 0.62
C ALA A 142 7.71 6.80 0.04
N LEU A 143 8.07 5.62 -0.48
CA LEU A 143 7.11 4.63 -0.96
C LEU A 143 7.12 3.38 -0.07
N PHE A 144 5.94 2.78 0.13
CA PHE A 144 5.73 1.67 1.05
C PHE A 144 4.99 0.49 0.39
N PRO A 145 5.55 -0.12 -0.68
CA PRO A 145 4.92 -1.27 -1.32
C PRO A 145 4.92 -2.47 -0.36
N SER A 146 3.85 -3.27 -0.40
CA SER A 146 3.79 -4.55 0.32
C SER A 146 4.21 -5.69 -0.60
N MET A 147 5.02 -6.64 -0.10
CA MET A 147 5.40 -7.87 -0.81
C MET A 147 4.93 -9.14 -0.11
N TYR A 148 3.95 -9.04 0.79
CA TYR A 148 3.51 -10.18 1.60
C TYR A 148 3.20 -11.41 0.75
N LEU A 149 3.81 -12.52 1.14
CA LEU A 149 3.77 -13.76 0.37
C LEU A 149 2.54 -14.60 0.72
N ASN A 150 1.90 -15.16 -0.29
CA ASN A 150 0.82 -16.14 -0.12
C ASN A 150 1.39 -17.56 -0.10
N SER A 151 0.78 -18.48 0.67
CA SER A 151 1.30 -19.85 0.83
C SER A 151 1.40 -20.63 -0.50
N LYS A 152 0.64 -20.23 -1.53
CA LYS A 152 0.77 -20.79 -2.89
C LYS A 152 2.13 -20.50 -3.56
N LEU A 153 2.90 -19.56 -3.04
CA LEU A 153 4.24 -19.21 -3.51
C LEU A 153 5.34 -19.77 -2.59
N GLU A 154 4.98 -20.53 -1.56
CA GLU A 154 5.92 -21.15 -0.62
C GLU A 154 6.98 -21.96 -1.37
N SER A 155 8.25 -21.68 -1.08
CA SER A 155 9.42 -22.36 -1.64
C SER A 155 9.45 -22.40 -3.17
N SER A 156 8.78 -21.46 -3.84
CA SER A 156 8.66 -21.39 -5.30
C SER A 156 9.52 -20.27 -5.89
N PRO A 157 10.22 -20.49 -7.01
CA PRO A 157 10.88 -19.41 -7.76
C PRO A 157 9.93 -18.30 -8.20
N GLN A 158 8.62 -18.59 -8.29
CA GLN A 158 7.60 -17.58 -8.59
C GLN A 158 7.50 -16.51 -7.49
N ALA A 159 7.88 -16.81 -6.24
CA ALA A 159 7.95 -15.83 -5.16
C ALA A 159 8.91 -14.68 -5.52
N ALA A 160 10.09 -15.01 -6.05
CA ALA A 160 11.06 -14.00 -6.49
C ALA A 160 10.49 -13.13 -7.63
N LEU A 161 9.78 -13.74 -8.59
CA LEU A 161 9.13 -12.99 -9.68
C LEU A 161 8.02 -12.07 -9.14
N PHE A 162 7.22 -12.55 -8.19
CA PHE A 162 6.17 -11.77 -7.54
C PHE A 162 6.75 -10.53 -6.84
N VAL A 163 7.79 -10.71 -6.03
CA VAL A 163 8.42 -9.62 -5.27
C VAL A 163 9.19 -8.67 -6.19
N ARG A 164 10.00 -9.21 -7.11
CA ARG A 164 10.82 -8.42 -8.05
C ARG A 164 10.01 -7.34 -8.74
N ASN A 165 8.88 -7.73 -9.32
CA ASN A 165 8.06 -6.81 -10.11
C ASN A 165 7.35 -5.75 -9.26
N ARG A 166 6.99 -6.08 -8.01
CA ARG A 166 6.41 -5.11 -7.05
C ARG A 166 7.44 -4.06 -6.63
N VAL A 167 8.67 -4.49 -6.35
CA VAL A 167 9.78 -3.59 -6.01
C VAL A 167 10.17 -2.73 -7.22
N GLN A 168 10.27 -3.32 -8.41
CA GLN A 168 10.56 -2.58 -9.64
C GLN A 168 9.50 -1.53 -9.97
N GLU A 169 8.22 -1.83 -9.75
CA GLU A 169 7.15 -0.84 -9.94
C GLU A 169 7.25 0.31 -8.92
N ALA A 170 7.61 0.02 -7.66
CA ALA A 170 7.88 1.05 -6.67
C ALA A 170 9.09 1.92 -7.06
N ILE A 171 10.18 1.31 -7.53
CA ILE A 171 11.35 2.05 -8.04
C ILE A 171 10.94 2.92 -9.24
N ARG A 172 10.13 2.42 -10.17
CA ARG A 172 9.61 3.21 -11.30
C ARG A 172 8.80 4.42 -10.83
N MET A 173 7.92 4.25 -9.84
CA MET A 173 7.13 5.33 -9.26
C MET A 173 7.95 6.31 -8.43
N SER A 174 9.04 5.86 -7.81
CA SER A 174 9.92 6.73 -7.01
C SER A 174 10.54 7.88 -7.82
N GLN A 175 10.68 7.70 -9.13
CA GLN A 175 11.31 8.66 -10.04
C GLN A 175 10.35 9.73 -10.55
N VAL A 176 9.04 9.59 -10.34
CA VAL A 176 8.01 10.48 -10.90
C VAL A 176 8.16 11.93 -10.43
N ALA A 177 8.52 12.12 -9.15
CA ALA A 177 8.71 13.46 -8.60
C ALA A 177 10.01 14.11 -9.10
N ASN A 178 11.11 13.35 -9.05
CA ASN A 178 12.42 13.77 -9.51
C ASN A 178 13.30 12.54 -9.81
N ALA A 179 13.56 12.27 -11.10
CA ALA A 179 14.38 11.12 -11.49
C ALA A 179 15.86 11.22 -11.02
N LYS A 180 16.37 12.44 -10.75
CA LYS A 180 17.73 12.63 -10.21
C LYS A 180 17.81 12.44 -8.70
N SER A 181 16.67 12.47 -8.01
CA SER A 181 16.55 12.24 -6.57
C SER A 181 15.29 11.42 -6.30
N PRO A 182 15.27 10.12 -6.67
CA PRO A 182 14.09 9.29 -6.51
C PRO A 182 13.71 9.13 -5.04
N LEU A 183 12.44 8.90 -4.76
CA LEU A 183 11.95 8.63 -3.41
C LEU A 183 12.56 7.33 -2.85
N PRO A 184 12.94 7.28 -1.55
CA PRO A 184 13.35 6.03 -0.93
C PRO A 184 12.17 5.04 -0.87
N VAL A 185 12.47 3.76 -1.08
CA VAL A 185 11.48 2.67 -1.13
C VAL A 185 11.69 1.75 0.06
N PHE A 186 10.72 1.71 0.98
CA PHE A 186 10.73 0.83 2.15
C PHE A 186 9.70 -0.28 1.98
N VAL A 187 10.17 -1.50 1.75
CA VAL A 187 9.31 -2.62 1.36
C VAL A 187 8.73 -3.29 2.60
N TYR A 188 7.40 -3.42 2.64
CA TYR A 188 6.68 -4.12 3.70
C TYR A 188 6.75 -5.63 3.52
N ALA A 189 7.28 -6.29 4.54
CA ALA A 189 7.50 -7.72 4.66
C ALA A 189 6.68 -8.31 5.81
N ARG A 190 6.40 -9.62 5.76
CA ARG A 190 5.86 -10.38 6.89
C ARG A 190 6.73 -11.59 7.17
N PRO A 191 6.84 -12.02 8.45
CA PRO A 191 7.50 -13.27 8.79
C PRO A 191 6.64 -14.50 8.49
N VAL A 192 5.36 -14.32 8.17
CA VAL A 192 4.36 -15.38 7.93
C VAL A 192 3.59 -15.14 6.63
N PHE A 193 3.02 -16.20 6.07
CA PHE A 193 2.17 -16.10 4.88
C PHE A 193 0.88 -15.30 5.12
N THR A 194 0.34 -14.69 4.06
CA THR A 194 -0.87 -13.84 4.13
C THR A 194 -2.15 -14.58 4.51
N ASP A 195 -2.24 -15.86 4.16
CA ASP A 195 -3.45 -16.69 4.18
C ASP A 195 -3.37 -17.84 5.18
N VAL A 196 -2.19 -18.13 5.73
CA VAL A 196 -2.00 -19.13 6.77
C VAL A 196 -1.40 -18.45 8.00
N SER A 197 -2.23 -18.31 9.04
CA SER A 197 -1.78 -17.72 10.30
C SER A 197 -0.70 -18.60 10.94
N PHE A 198 0.37 -17.98 11.44
CA PHE A 198 1.48 -18.63 12.15
C PHE A 198 2.36 -19.59 11.32
N GLN A 199 2.16 -19.70 10.01
CA GLN A 199 3.12 -20.39 9.15
C GLN A 199 4.22 -19.41 8.74
N PHE A 200 5.39 -19.57 9.33
CA PHE A 200 6.56 -18.73 9.09
C PHE A 200 7.19 -19.04 7.73
N LEU A 201 7.74 -18.01 7.09
CA LEU A 201 8.46 -18.13 5.84
C LEU A 201 9.72 -19.01 6.03
N SER A 202 10.04 -19.84 5.04
CA SER A 202 11.32 -20.56 5.03
C SER A 202 12.49 -19.62 4.75
N GLN A 203 13.73 -20.07 4.94
CA GLN A 203 14.91 -19.30 4.52
C GLN A 203 14.88 -19.00 3.00
N GLY A 204 14.43 -19.96 2.19
CA GLY A 204 14.26 -19.75 0.75
C GLY A 204 13.23 -18.67 0.43
N ASP A 205 12.11 -18.63 1.15
CA ASP A 205 11.11 -17.57 1.00
C ASP A 205 11.65 -16.21 1.43
N LEU A 206 12.47 -16.14 2.48
CA LEU A 206 13.13 -14.91 2.91
C LEU A 206 14.12 -14.40 1.86
N VAL A 207 14.86 -15.30 1.21
CA VAL A 207 15.73 -14.95 0.08
C VAL A 207 14.89 -14.41 -1.09
N HIS A 208 13.78 -15.06 -1.44
CA HIS A 208 12.88 -14.61 -2.51
C HIS A 208 12.08 -13.34 -2.19
N THR A 209 12.10 -12.88 -0.93
CA THR A 209 11.36 -11.69 -0.49
C THR A 209 12.30 -10.56 -0.08
N ILE A 210 12.96 -10.69 1.07
CA ILE A 210 13.94 -9.72 1.60
C ILE A 210 15.16 -9.65 0.68
N GLY A 211 15.74 -10.80 0.34
CA GLY A 211 16.94 -10.86 -0.52
C GLY A 211 16.72 -10.22 -1.88
N GLU A 212 15.61 -10.59 -2.55
CA GLU A 212 15.20 -10.00 -3.83
C GLU A 212 14.99 -8.48 -3.72
N SER A 213 14.38 -7.99 -2.65
CA SER A 213 14.14 -6.56 -2.44
C SER A 213 15.44 -5.77 -2.27
N VAL A 214 16.39 -6.31 -1.50
CA VAL A 214 17.70 -5.70 -1.29
C VAL A 214 18.51 -5.70 -2.58
N ALA A 215 18.51 -6.80 -3.34
CA ALA A 215 19.22 -6.91 -4.61
C ALA A 215 18.76 -5.88 -5.66
N LEU A 216 17.49 -5.45 -5.60
CA LEU A 216 16.92 -4.43 -6.49
C LEU A 216 17.15 -2.99 -6.03
N GLY A 217 17.75 -2.78 -4.85
CA GLY A 217 18.03 -1.45 -4.32
C GLY A 217 16.91 -0.82 -3.49
N ALA A 218 16.08 -1.63 -2.81
CA ALA A 218 15.18 -1.10 -1.79
C ALA A 218 15.98 -0.34 -0.70
N SER A 219 15.45 0.78 -0.24
CA SER A 219 16.07 1.62 0.80
C SER A 219 15.97 1.01 2.20
N GLY A 220 15.04 0.08 2.40
CA GLY A 220 14.92 -0.68 3.64
C GLY A 220 13.74 -1.64 3.61
N ILE A 221 13.65 -2.48 4.64
CA ILE A 221 12.58 -3.45 4.83
C ILE A 221 11.84 -3.12 6.12
N ILE A 222 10.50 -3.12 6.06
CA ILE A 222 9.64 -3.00 7.23
C ILE A 222 9.04 -4.37 7.52
N MET A 223 9.58 -5.05 8.54
CA MET A 223 9.03 -6.31 9.03
C MET A 223 7.78 -6.04 9.87
N TRP A 224 6.61 -6.33 9.29
CA TRP A 224 5.33 -6.12 9.95
C TRP A 224 4.77 -7.44 10.49
N GLY A 225 4.17 -7.39 11.67
CA GLY A 225 3.49 -8.53 12.30
C GLY A 225 2.13 -8.11 12.83
N SER A 226 1.13 -8.99 12.68
CA SER A 226 -0.17 -8.78 13.31
C SER A 226 -0.05 -8.97 14.82
N LEU A 227 -0.95 -8.35 15.59
CA LEU A 227 -0.98 -8.48 17.05
C LEU A 227 -1.00 -9.95 17.49
N ASN A 228 -1.69 -10.81 16.74
CA ASN A 228 -1.80 -12.26 16.98
C ASN A 228 -0.45 -12.96 17.11
N LEU A 229 0.59 -12.48 16.42
CA LEU A 229 1.96 -13.03 16.51
C LEU A 229 2.63 -12.73 17.87
N SER A 230 2.04 -11.89 18.70
CA SER A 230 2.60 -11.44 19.99
C SER A 230 1.70 -11.71 21.20
N LEU A 231 0.54 -12.35 21.01
CA LEU A 231 -0.47 -12.48 22.08
C LEU A 231 -0.15 -13.55 23.14
N THR A 232 0.60 -14.60 22.80
CA THR A 232 0.83 -15.72 23.72
C THR A 232 2.30 -16.09 23.83
N ARG A 233 2.70 -16.57 25.01
CA ARG A 233 4.07 -17.01 25.30
C ARG A 233 4.57 -18.09 24.32
N PRO A 234 3.78 -19.11 23.92
CA PRO A 234 4.21 -20.07 22.90
C PRO A 234 4.52 -19.41 21.55
N ILE A 235 3.66 -18.50 21.08
CA ILE A 235 3.85 -17.83 19.78
C ILE A 235 5.07 -16.90 19.83
N LEU A 236 5.26 -16.16 20.92
CA LEU A 236 6.46 -15.33 21.13
C LEU A 236 7.75 -16.16 21.12
N LYS A 237 7.73 -17.39 21.67
CA LYS A 237 8.88 -18.30 21.59
C LYS A 237 9.17 -18.72 20.15
N ILE A 238 8.14 -19.07 19.38
CA ILE A 238 8.29 -19.45 17.97
C ILE A 238 8.85 -18.26 17.16
N GLN A 239 8.32 -17.06 17.36
CA GLN A 239 8.81 -15.84 16.73
C GLN A 239 10.26 -15.55 17.13
N ALA A 240 10.62 -15.71 18.41
CA ALA A 240 11.98 -15.51 18.88
C ALA A 240 12.96 -16.54 18.28
N THR A 241 12.53 -17.79 18.11
CA THR A 241 13.34 -18.81 17.43
C THR A 241 13.54 -18.43 15.96
N PHE A 242 12.46 -18.10 15.24
CA PHE A 242 12.52 -17.67 13.83
C PHE A 242 13.50 -16.51 13.62
N LEU A 243 13.49 -15.50 14.49
CA LEU A 243 14.40 -14.35 14.43
C LEU A 243 15.87 -14.70 14.73
N ARG A 244 16.14 -15.83 15.40
CA ARG A 244 17.50 -16.26 15.77
C ARG A 244 18.09 -17.31 14.82
N THR A 245 17.26 -18.08 14.13
CA THR A 245 17.68 -19.20 13.29
C THR A 245 17.81 -18.86 11.81
N CYS A 246 17.82 -17.57 11.45
CA CYS A 246 18.06 -17.12 10.07
C CYS A 246 19.55 -16.96 9.72
N ASP A 247 20.45 -17.54 10.52
CA ASP A 247 21.89 -17.68 10.23
C ASP A 247 22.16 -18.96 9.43
#